data_AF-R7N0X8-F1
#
_entry.id   AF-R7N0X8-F1
#
_cell.length_a   1.000
_cell.length_b   1.000
_cell.length_c   1.000
_cell.angle_alpha   90.00
_cell.angle_beta   90.00
_cell.angle_gamma   90.00
#
_symmetry.space_group_name_H-M   'P 1'
#
loop_
_entity.id
_entity.type
_entity.pdbx_description
1 polymer ?
#
loop_
_entity_poly.entity_id
_entity_poly.type
_entity_poly.pdbx_seq_one_letter_code
_entity_poly.pdbx_strand_id
1 'polypeptide(L)'
;MDSILVKNWNMIDSLIYKTEGFISAARIKWADQKMEEPDPEEMIEAATAQLRRENAELKKFQYPAHLVNIGDKYYCPHCKIQISKQLIEQYRIKCCIECGKRLIL
;
A
#
# COMPACT_ATOMS: atom_id res chain seq x y z
N MET A 1 18.49 50.53 37.01
CA MET A 1 17.54 50.49 35.87
C MET A 1 17.06 49.06 35.57
N ASP A 2 17.52 48.06 36.34
CA ASP A 2 17.38 46.64 35.99
C ASP A 2 16.04 46.02 36.41
N SER A 3 15.34 46.61 37.38
CA SER A 3 14.05 46.10 37.88
C SER A 3 12.90 46.19 36.84
N ILE A 4 12.92 47.20 35.98
CA ILE A 4 11.88 47.41 34.95
C ILE A 4 12.06 46.39 33.80
N LEU A 5 13.30 46.12 33.42
CA LEU A 5 13.65 45.12 32.41
C LEU A 5 13.21 43.71 32.83
N VAL A 6 13.48 43.32 34.09
CA VAL A 6 13.08 42.00 34.62
C VAL A 6 11.56 41.86 34.69
N LYS A 7 10.82 42.92 35.08
CA LYS A 7 9.35 42.91 35.09
C LYS A 7 8.75 42.75 33.69
N ASN A 8 9.34 43.42 32.70
CA ASN A 8 8.88 43.31 31.31
C ASN A 8 9.14 41.90 30.73
N TRP A 9 10.28 41.29 31.05
CA TRP A 9 10.58 39.91 30.66
C TRP A 9 9.62 38.90 31.31
N ASN A 10 9.34 39.02 32.61
CA ASN A 10 8.36 38.17 33.30
C ASN A 10 6.95 38.30 32.73
N MET A 11 6.56 39.50 32.27
CA MET A 11 5.26 39.72 31.66
C MET A 11 5.16 39.05 30.28
N ILE A 12 6.20 39.14 29.47
CA ILE A 12 6.30 38.43 28.18
C ILE A 12 6.27 36.92 28.41
N ASP A 13 7.03 36.41 29.37
CA ASP A 13 7.10 34.98 29.69
C ASP A 13 5.74 34.45 30.17
N SER A 14 5.02 35.23 30.99
CA SER A 14 3.65 34.89 31.41
C SER A 14 2.64 34.88 30.25
N LEU A 15 2.85 35.72 29.24
CA LEU A 15 2.04 35.77 28.03
C LEU A 15 2.30 34.56 27.15
N ILE A 16 3.57 34.19 26.96
CA ILE A 16 3.99 32.98 26.24
C ILE A 16 3.36 31.75 26.90
N TYR A 17 3.54 31.59 28.21
CA TYR A 17 3.02 30.43 28.94
C TYR A 17 1.50 30.30 28.85
N LYS A 18 0.76 31.43 28.92
CA LYS A 18 -0.70 31.43 28.73
C LYS A 18 -1.10 31.03 27.31
N THR A 19 -0.38 31.50 26.30
CA THR A 19 -0.67 31.13 24.91
C THR A 19 -0.35 29.66 24.64
N GLU A 20 0.74 29.12 25.18
CA GLU A 20 1.09 27.70 25.07
C GLU A 20 0.05 26.81 25.77
N GLY A 21 -0.42 27.23 26.95
CA GLY A 21 -1.52 26.57 27.65
C GLY A 21 -2.83 26.57 26.84
N PHE A 22 -3.13 27.66 26.15
CA PHE A 22 -4.32 27.74 25.30
C PHE A 22 -4.21 26.88 24.04
N ILE A 23 -3.04 26.89 23.39
CA ILE A 23 -2.77 26.08 22.19
C ILE A 23 -2.79 24.58 22.53
N SER A 24 -2.19 24.18 23.65
CA SER A 24 -2.20 22.79 24.10
C SER A 24 -3.61 22.32 24.45
N ALA A 25 -4.40 23.13 25.18
CA ALA A 25 -5.79 22.80 25.51
C ALA A 25 -6.69 22.72 24.26
N ALA A 26 -6.50 23.62 23.29
CA ALA A 26 -7.21 23.56 22.01
C ALA A 26 -6.86 22.30 21.21
N ARG A 27 -5.57 21.90 21.21
CA ARG A 27 -5.09 20.68 20.53
C ARG A 27 -5.66 19.41 21.15
N ILE A 28 -5.74 19.34 22.48
CA ILE A 28 -6.34 18.20 23.20
C ILE A 28 -7.84 18.10 22.90
N LYS A 29 -8.57 19.22 22.95
CA LYS A 29 -10.02 19.23 22.60
C LYS A 29 -10.29 18.82 21.16
N TRP A 30 -9.41 19.18 20.22
CA TRP A 30 -9.51 18.74 18.82
C TRP A 30 -9.14 17.28 18.60
N ALA A 31 -8.23 16.73 19.42
CA ALA A 31 -7.90 15.32 19.39
C ALA A 31 -9.04 14.45 19.95
N ASP A 32 -9.65 14.89 21.07
CA ASP A 32 -10.80 14.20 21.68
C ASP A 32 -12.05 14.22 20.77
N GLN A 33 -12.28 15.30 20.02
CA GLN A 33 -13.38 15.35 19.03
C GLN A 33 -13.23 14.38 17.86
N LYS A 34 -12.03 13.82 17.65
CA LYS A 34 -11.76 12.82 16.61
C LYS A 34 -11.73 11.39 17.15
N MET A 35 -11.98 11.18 18.45
CA MET A 35 -12.05 9.85 19.06
C MET A 35 -13.47 9.28 19.01
N GLU A 36 -14.18 9.50 17.91
CA GLU A 36 -15.33 8.67 17.57
C GLU A 36 -14.76 7.43 16.89
N GLU A 37 -14.95 6.26 17.49
CA GLU A 37 -14.51 5.01 16.88
C GLU A 37 -15.14 4.93 15.48
N PRO A 38 -14.35 4.72 14.42
CA PRO A 38 -14.88 4.67 13.08
C PRO A 38 -15.94 3.57 12.99
N ASP A 39 -17.04 3.87 12.31
CA ASP A 39 -18.14 2.94 12.18
C ASP A 39 -17.62 1.60 11.60
N PRO A 40 -17.97 0.45 12.19
CA PRO A 40 -17.49 -0.85 11.74
C PRO A 40 -17.83 -1.14 10.26
N GLU A 41 -18.94 -0.62 9.72
CA GLU A 41 -19.23 -0.78 8.30
C GLU A 41 -18.26 0.04 7.44
N GLU A 42 -17.97 1.29 7.81
CA GLU A 42 -16.97 2.13 7.14
C GLU A 42 -15.57 1.47 7.14
N MET A 43 -15.18 0.85 8.25
CA MET A 43 -13.93 0.10 8.34
C MET A 43 -13.89 -1.10 7.37
N ILE A 44 -14.99 -1.85 7.30
CA ILE A 44 -15.12 -3.00 6.40
C ILE A 44 -15.07 -2.55 4.94
N GLU A 45 -15.76 -1.45 4.60
CA GLU A 45 -15.74 -0.89 3.25
C GLU A 45 -14.34 -0.45 2.84
N ALA A 46 -13.64 0.27 3.72
CA ALA A 46 -12.27 0.72 3.48
C ALA A 46 -11.31 -0.46 3.25
N ALA A 47 -11.36 -1.47 4.13
CA ALA A 47 -10.56 -2.69 4.01
C ALA A 47 -10.90 -3.47 2.73
N THR A 48 -12.18 -3.58 2.38
CA THR A 48 -12.64 -4.25 1.17
C THR A 48 -12.17 -3.51 -0.08
N ALA A 49 -12.22 -2.17 -0.08
CA ALA A 49 -11.73 -1.35 -1.18
C ALA A 49 -10.21 -1.47 -1.35
N GLN A 50 -9.46 -1.61 -0.27
CA GLN A 50 -8.03 -1.89 -0.32
C GLN A 50 -7.77 -3.29 -0.91
N LEU A 51 -8.42 -4.34 -0.40
CA LEU A 51 -8.25 -5.71 -0.92
C LEU A 51 -8.64 -5.83 -2.40
N ARG A 52 -9.64 -5.07 -2.86
CA ARG A 52 -10.02 -5.02 -4.29
C ARG A 52 -8.93 -4.39 -5.14
N ARG A 53 -8.29 -3.31 -4.67
CA ARG A 53 -7.17 -2.67 -5.36
C ARG A 53 -5.97 -3.60 -5.46
N GLU A 54 -5.57 -4.21 -4.34
CA GLU A 54 -4.47 -5.18 -4.30
C GLU A 54 -4.74 -6.39 -5.22
N ASN A 55 -5.97 -6.93 -5.20
CA ASN A 55 -6.34 -8.01 -6.12
C ASN A 55 -6.31 -7.57 -7.59
N ALA A 56 -6.74 -6.35 -7.91
CA ALA A 56 -6.70 -5.85 -9.27
C ALA A 56 -5.26 -5.73 -9.78
N GLU A 57 -4.32 -5.29 -8.93
CA GLU A 57 -2.90 -5.22 -9.25
C GLU A 57 -2.29 -6.61 -9.41
N LEU A 58 -2.53 -7.53 -8.47
CA LEU A 58 -2.02 -8.89 -8.54
C LEU A 58 -2.56 -9.67 -9.76
N LYS A 59 -3.84 -9.49 -10.12
CA LYS A 59 -4.42 -10.08 -11.33
C LYS A 59 -3.73 -9.59 -12.59
N LYS A 60 -3.31 -8.32 -12.67
CA LYS A 60 -2.54 -7.80 -13.83
C LYS A 60 -1.21 -8.54 -13.99
N PHE A 61 -0.54 -8.91 -12.89
CA PHE A 61 0.70 -9.68 -12.93
C PHE A 61 0.52 -11.16 -13.29
N GLN A 62 -0.68 -11.71 -13.14
CA GLN A 62 -0.97 -13.14 -13.28
C GLN A 62 -1.76 -13.54 -14.52
N TYR A 63 -2.05 -12.61 -15.44
CA TYR A 63 -2.64 -13.02 -16.72
C TYR A 63 -1.72 -14.06 -17.37
N PRO A 64 -2.24 -15.25 -17.69
CA PRO A 64 -1.41 -16.28 -18.27
C PRO A 64 -0.90 -15.80 -19.61
N ALA A 65 0.40 -15.96 -19.84
CA ALA A 65 1.00 -15.51 -21.06
C ALA A 65 0.86 -16.61 -22.13
N HIS A 66 0.57 -16.20 -23.36
CA HIS A 66 0.52 -17.11 -24.50
C HIS A 66 1.92 -17.68 -24.78
N LEU A 67 1.97 -18.99 -25.00
CA LEU A 67 3.19 -19.68 -25.40
C LEU A 67 3.73 -19.09 -26.70
N VAL A 68 5.04 -18.87 -26.74
CA VAL A 68 5.70 -18.39 -27.95
C VAL A 68 6.13 -19.60 -28.76
N ASN A 69 5.60 -19.72 -29.98
CA ASN A 69 6.00 -20.75 -30.93
C ASN A 69 6.94 -20.16 -31.99
N ILE A 70 8.16 -20.69 -32.06
CA ILE A 70 9.14 -20.33 -33.11
C ILE A 70 9.49 -21.62 -33.84
N GLY A 71 8.84 -21.82 -34.99
CA GLY A 71 8.99 -23.03 -35.80
C GLY A 71 8.39 -24.25 -35.12
N ASP A 72 9.26 -25.17 -34.67
CA ASP A 72 8.88 -26.45 -34.06
C ASP A 72 9.17 -26.49 -32.55
N LYS A 73 9.33 -25.32 -31.92
CA LYS A 73 9.76 -25.21 -30.52
C LYS A 73 8.86 -24.24 -29.76
N TYR A 74 8.43 -24.66 -28.58
CA TYR A 74 7.68 -23.83 -27.64
C TYR A 74 8.63 -23.16 -26.66
N TYR A 75 8.35 -21.90 -26.32
CA TYR A 75 9.13 -21.12 -25.37
C TYR A 75 8.23 -20.47 -24.34
N CYS A 76 8.72 -20.42 -23.09
CA CYS A 76 8.07 -19.62 -22.06
C CYS A 76 8.23 -18.13 -22.38
N PRO A 77 7.15 -17.34 -22.43
CA PRO A 77 7.22 -15.89 -22.71
C PRO A 77 7.95 -15.10 -21.62
N HIS A 78 8.07 -15.65 -20.40
CA HIS A 78 8.69 -14.95 -19.27
C HIS A 78 10.16 -15.27 -19.09
N CYS A 79 10.53 -16.55 -18.96
CA CYS A 79 11.93 -16.95 -18.76
C CYS A 79 12.65 -17.27 -20.07
N LYS A 80 11.96 -17.30 -21.22
CA LYS A 80 12.50 -17.63 -22.54
C LYS A 80 13.10 -19.04 -22.64
N ILE A 81 12.86 -19.89 -21.64
CA ILE A 81 13.32 -21.28 -21.65
C ILE A 81 12.46 -22.08 -22.63
N GLN A 82 13.12 -22.95 -23.39
CA GLN A 82 12.46 -23.86 -24.29
C GLN A 82 11.67 -24.91 -23.51
N ILE A 83 10.41 -25.09 -23.87
CA ILE A 83 9.53 -26.10 -23.32
C ILE A 83 9.46 -27.25 -24.33
N SER A 84 9.62 -28.48 -23.86
CA SER A 84 9.54 -29.64 -24.75
C SER A 84 8.12 -29.82 -25.29
N LYS A 85 8.01 -30.23 -26.55
CA LYS A 85 6.71 -30.48 -27.18
C LYS A 85 5.87 -31.51 -26.44
N GLN A 86 6.50 -32.56 -25.92
CA GLN A 86 5.82 -33.60 -25.15
C GLN A 86 5.07 -33.01 -23.95
N LEU A 87 5.68 -32.06 -23.23
CA LEU A 87 5.02 -31.39 -22.09
C LEU A 87 3.79 -30.59 -22.51
N ILE A 88 3.82 -29.98 -23.69
CA ILE A 88 2.72 -29.17 -24.23
C ILE A 88 1.62 -30.05 -24.85
N GLU A 89 1.98 -30.94 -25.76
CA GLU A 89 1.04 -31.70 -26.59
C GLU A 89 0.48 -32.93 -25.88
N GLN A 90 1.31 -33.65 -25.10
CA GLN A 90 0.89 -34.87 -24.39
C GLN A 90 0.40 -34.54 -22.98
N TYR A 91 1.19 -33.79 -22.20
CA TYR A 91 0.88 -33.53 -20.79
C TYR A 91 0.02 -32.28 -20.56
N ARG A 92 -0.14 -31.42 -21.58
CA ARG A 92 -0.96 -30.19 -21.53
C ARG A 92 -0.68 -29.35 -20.28
N ILE A 93 0.60 -29.11 -19.99
CA ILE A 93 1.00 -28.32 -18.83
C ILE A 93 0.38 -26.93 -18.86
N LYS A 94 -0.12 -26.47 -17.71
CA LYS A 94 -0.74 -25.14 -17.55
C LYS A 94 0.21 -24.09 -16.99
N CYS A 95 1.43 -24.47 -16.67
CA CYS A 95 2.45 -23.60 -16.09
C CYS A 95 3.85 -24.00 -16.58
N CYS A 96 4.76 -23.02 -16.63
CA CYS A 96 6.16 -23.27 -16.90
C CYS A 96 6.81 -23.94 -15.69
N ILE A 97 7.54 -25.05 -15.91
CA ILE A 97 8.21 -25.81 -14.86
C ILE A 97 9.31 -24.98 -14.17
N GLU A 98 9.97 -24.10 -14.93
CA GLU A 98 11.12 -23.33 -14.45
C GLU A 98 10.71 -22.08 -13.66
N CYS A 99 9.69 -21.34 -14.13
CA CYS A 99 9.31 -20.07 -13.51
C CYS A 99 7.94 -20.09 -12.82
N GLY A 100 7.22 -21.21 -12.85
CA GLY A 100 5.91 -21.39 -12.22
C GLY A 100 4.76 -20.59 -12.83
N LYS A 101 5.04 -19.70 -13.81
CA LYS A 101 4.01 -18.85 -14.41
C LYS A 101 3.05 -19.64 -15.28
N ARG A 102 1.77 -19.26 -15.23
CA ARG A 102 0.72 -19.88 -16.02
C ARG A 102 0.91 -19.61 -17.51
N LEU A 103 0.67 -20.64 -18.31
CA LEU A 103 0.79 -20.63 -19.76
C LEU A 103 -0.59 -20.87 -20.37
N ILE A 104 -0.89 -20.16 -21.45
CA ILE A 104 -2.00 -20.48 -22.35
C ILE A 104 -1.42 -20.90 -23.69
N LEU A 105 -2.00 -21.95 -24.27
CA LEU A 105 -1.76 -22.37 -25.64
C LEU A 105 -2.47 -21.43 -26.61
#